data_AF-A0A8J2ZU10-F1
#
_entry.id   AF-A0A8J2ZU10-F1
#
_cell.length_a   1.000
_cell.length_b   1.000
_cell.length_c   1.000
_cell.angle_alpha   90.00
_cell.angle_beta   90.00
_cell.angle_gamma   90.00
#
_symmetry.space_group_name_H-M   'P 1'
#
loop_
_entity.id
_entity.type
_entity.pdbx_description
1 polymer ?
#
loop_
_entity_poly.entity_id
_entity_poly.type
_entity_poly.pdbx_seq_one_letter_code
_entity_poly.pdbx_strand_id
1 'polypeptide(L)' 'MTYSQNLIDVIEKEEVLLHYPKVKEKSRERYKIEAKNSELKNRHGYNVYKSSGLLDMEIQGAMAIFAVNLKRILKLMK' A
#
# COMPACT_ATOMS: atom_id res chain seq x y z
N MET A 1 -8.97 -1.30 -4.77
CA MET A 1 -8.08 -0.17 -5.16
C MET A 1 -8.86 1.08 -5.52
N THR A 2 -10.04 0.97 -6.14
CA THR A 2 -10.86 2.11 -6.58
C THR A 2 -11.35 3.00 -5.43
N TYR A 3 -11.80 2.40 -4.32
CA TYR A 3 -12.29 3.16 -3.16
C TYR A 3 -11.24 4.10 -2.55
N SER A 4 -10.02 3.60 -2.31
CA SER A 4 -8.95 4.41 -1.73
C SER A 4 -8.53 5.53 -2.67
N GLN A 5 -8.41 5.24 -3.98
CA GLN A 5 -8.06 6.26 -4.97
C GLN A 5 -9.15 7.33 -5.09
N ASN A 6 -10.42 6.94 -5.13
CA ASN A 6 -11.53 7.89 -5.16
C ASN A 6 -11.57 8.77 -3.91
N LEU A 7 -11.29 8.20 -2.73
CA LEU A 7 -11.24 8.95 -1.48
C LEU A 7 -10.09 9.98 -1.47
N ILE A 8 -8.93 9.58 -2.02
CA ILE A 8 -7.79 10.47 -2.22
C ILE A 8 -8.17 11.63 -3.13
N ASP A 9 -8.80 11.33 -4.27
CA ASP A 9 -9.19 12.35 -5.24
C ASP A 9 -10.20 13.34 -4.66
N VAL A 10 -11.11 12.89 -3.77
CA VAL A 10 -12.03 13.77 -3.02
C VAL A 10 -11.26 14.67 -2.05
N ILE A 11 -10.33 14.12 -1.28
CA ILE A 11 -9.53 14.90 -0.30
C ILE A 11 -8.63 15.92 -1.01
N GLU A 12 -8.08 15.59 -2.17
CA GLU A 12 -7.23 16.49 -2.97
C GLU A 12 -8.04 17.59 -3.67
N LYS A 13 -9.28 17.32 -4.07
CA LYS A 13 -10.18 18.32 -4.70
C LYS A 13 -10.87 19.24 -3.69
N GLU A 14 -11.17 18.75 -2.50
CA GLU A 14 -11.82 19.53 -1.44
C GLU A 14 -10.82 19.93 -0.35
N GLU A 15 -10.14 21.06 -0.57
CA GLU A 15 -9.11 21.59 0.35
C GLU A 15 -9.65 21.81 1.78
N VAL A 16 -10.95 22.08 1.94
CA VAL A 16 -11.64 22.18 3.24
C VAL A 16 -11.47 20.93 4.09
N LEU A 17 -11.41 19.74 3.48
CA LEU A 17 -11.23 18.48 4.20
C LEU A 17 -9.85 18.42 4.88
N LEU A 18 -8.81 19.04 4.30
CA LEU A 18 -7.47 19.10 4.88
C LEU A 18 -7.37 19.98 6.13
N HIS A 19 -8.39 20.82 6.40
CA HIS A 19 -8.45 21.61 7.63
C HIS A 19 -8.93 20.78 8.83
N TYR A 20 -9.60 19.65 8.61
CA TYR A 20 -9.98 18.76 9.70
C TYR A 20 -8.75 18.06 10.29
N PRO A 21 -8.48 18.17 11.60
CA PRO A 21 -7.24 17.67 12.20
C PRO A 21 -6.94 16.20 11.89
N LYS A 22 -7.96 15.34 11.96
CA LYS A 22 -7.84 13.90 11.70
C LYS A 22 -7.50 13.59 10.23
N VAL A 23 -8.03 14.35 9.29
CA VAL A 23 -7.73 14.21 7.85
C VAL A 23 -6.32 14.69 7.57
N LYS A 24 -5.95 15.84 8.13
CA LYS A 24 -4.60 16.41 8.02
C LYS A 24 -3.52 15.48 8.55
N GLU A 25 -3.74 14.90 9.73
CA GLU A 25 -2.84 13.92 10.33
C GLU A 25 -2.69 12.68 9.44
N LYS A 26 -3.80 12.07 9.02
CA LYS A 26 -3.76 10.87 8.17
C LYS A 26 -3.15 11.12 6.81
N SER A 27 -3.41 12.27 6.19
CA SER A 27 -2.79 12.69 4.93
C SER A 27 -1.27 12.79 5.07
N ARG A 28 -0.77 13.36 6.17
CA ARG A 28 0.68 13.44 6.46
C ARG A 28 1.35 12.08 6.67
N GLU A 29 0.63 11.06 7.12
CA GLU A 29 1.20 9.71 7.29
C GLU A 29 1.22 8.89 6.01
N ARG A 30 0.47 9.31 4.98
CA ARG A 30 0.22 8.54 3.76
C ARG A 30 1.49 8.17 2.99
N TYR A 31 2.50 9.05 2.96
CA TYR A 31 3.77 8.77 2.30
C TYR A 31 4.44 7.49 2.82
N LYS A 32 4.26 7.15 4.11
CA LYS A 32 4.82 5.92 4.71
C LYS A 32 4.20 4.66 4.10
N ILE A 33 2.90 4.71 3.80
CA ILE A 33 2.15 3.60 3.20
C ILE A 33 2.53 3.48 1.72
N GLU A 34 2.61 4.60 1.01
CA GLU A 34 2.96 4.62 -0.41
C GLU A 34 4.38 4.14 -0.66
N ALA A 35 5.34 4.52 0.19
CA ALA A 35 6.70 4.01 0.12
C ALA A 35 6.74 2.48 0.28
N LYS A 36 5.99 1.92 1.24
CA LYS A 36 5.89 0.46 1.44
C LYS A 36 5.22 -0.25 0.27
N ASN A 37 4.19 0.35 -0.32
CA ASN A 37 3.49 -0.21 -1.48
C ASN A 37 4.34 -0.16 -2.75
N SER A 38 5.08 0.93 -2.96
CA SER A 38 6.03 1.07 -4.06
C SER A 38 7.15 0.04 -3.95
N GLU A 39 7.71 -0.16 -2.75
CA GLU A 39 8.68 -1.22 -2.50
C GLU A 39 8.11 -2.61 -2.81
N LEU A 40 6.90 -2.90 -2.33
CA LEU A 40 6.24 -4.19 -2.56
C LEU A 40 6.02 -4.47 -4.06
N LYS A 41 5.51 -3.46 -4.79
CA LYS A 41 5.26 -3.56 -6.24
C LYS A 41 6.55 -3.71 -7.04
N ASN A 42 7.53 -2.85 -6.79
CA ASN A 42 8.70 -2.70 -7.65
C ASN A 42 9.86 -3.62 -7.23
N ARG A 43 10.16 -3.72 -5.93
CA ARG A 43 11.31 -4.53 -5.44
C ARG A 43 10.95 -5.97 -5.14
N HIS A 44 9.68 -6.26 -4.87
CA HIS A 44 9.23 -7.59 -4.48
C HIS A 44 8.29 -8.24 -5.51
N GLY A 45 8.16 -7.62 -6.69
CA GLY A 45 7.46 -8.22 -7.83
C GLY A 45 5.96 -8.41 -7.62
N TYR A 46 5.34 -7.71 -6.67
CA TYR A 46 3.91 -7.84 -6.40
C TYR A 46 3.05 -7.43 -7.61
N ASN A 47 3.53 -6.55 -8.48
CA ASN A 47 2.81 -6.13 -9.70
C ASN A 47 3.10 -7.03 -10.92
N VAL A 48 3.91 -8.08 -10.76
CA VAL A 48 4.33 -8.98 -11.85
C VAL A 48 3.71 -10.35 -11.59
N TYR A 49 2.60 -10.63 -12.28
CA TYR A 49 1.94 -11.92 -12.22
C TYR A 49 2.40 -12.84 -13.33
N LYS A 50 2.68 -14.09 -12.96
CA LYS A 50 3.04 -15.15 -13.92
C LYS A 50 1.83 -16.00 -14.33
N SER A 51 0.72 -15.91 -13.59
CA SER A 51 -0.53 -16.62 -13.88
C SER A 51 -1.62 -15.65 -14.34
N SER A 52 -2.53 -16.13 -15.18
CA SER A 52 -3.74 -15.42 -15.63
C SER A 52 -4.95 -15.66 -14.73
N GLY A 53 -4.87 -16.55 -13.74
CA GLY A 53 -5.98 -16.91 -12.84
C GLY A 53 -6.10 -16.01 -11.62
N LEU A 54 -7.30 -15.54 -11.31
CA LEU A 54 -7.60 -14.65 -10.16
C LEU A 54 -7.09 -15.23 -8.82
N LEU A 55 -7.32 -16.52 -8.59
CA LEU A 55 -6.91 -17.22 -7.36
C LEU A 55 -5.39 -17.32 -7.23
N ASP A 56 -4.69 -17.64 -8.33
CA ASP A 56 -3.22 -17.66 -8.34
C ASP A 56 -2.66 -16.27 -8.07
N MET A 57 -3.34 -15.23 -8.57
CA MET A 57 -2.94 -13.86 -8.28
C MET A 57 -3.09 -13.54 -6.78
N GLU A 58 -4.22 -13.87 -6.18
CA GLU A 58 -4.44 -13.66 -4.75
C GLU A 58 -3.41 -14.38 -3.89
N ILE A 59 -3.09 -15.64 -4.21
CA ILE A 59 -2.09 -16.44 -3.48
C ILE A 59 -0.70 -15.81 -3.60
N GLN A 60 -0.26 -15.46 -4.81
CA GLN A 60 1.06 -14.84 -5.00
C GLN A 60 1.14 -13.47 -4.31
N GLY A 61 0.05 -12.67 -4.34
CA GLY A 61 -0.04 -11.41 -3.62
C GLY A 61 0.08 -11.58 -2.10
N ALA A 62 -0.66 -12.54 -1.54
CA ALA A 62 -0.62 -12.86 -0.11
C ALA A 62 0.77 -13.34 0.34
N MET A 63 1.40 -14.22 -0.44
CA MET A 63 2.75 -14.72 -0.19
C MET A 63 3.80 -13.61 -0.22
N ALA A 64 3.73 -12.69 -1.20
CA ALA A 64 4.66 -11.57 -1.30
C ALA A 64 4.57 -10.66 -0.07
N ILE A 65 3.36 -10.34 0.40
CA ILE A 65 3.16 -9.54 1.62
C ILE A 65 3.74 -10.27 2.85
N PHE A 66 3.44 -11.56 3.00
CA PHE A 66 3.90 -12.37 4.12
C PHE A 66 5.44 -12.43 4.18
N ALA A 67 6.09 -12.78 3.06
CA ALA A 67 7.54 -12.91 2.99
C ALA A 67 8.27 -11.58 3.27
N VAL A 68 7.77 -10.46 2.73
CA VAL A 68 8.34 -9.14 2.97
C VAL A 68 8.21 -8.74 4.44
N ASN A 69 7.08 -9.03 5.07
CA ASN A 69 6.88 -8.76 6.50
C ASN A 69 7.81 -9.60 7.37
N LEU A 70 7.98 -10.88 7.07
CA LEU A 70 8.97 -11.73 7.76
C LEU A 70 10.39 -11.16 7.66
N LYS A 71 10.82 -10.76 6.46
CA LYS A 71 12.14 -10.16 6.24
C LYS A 71 12.37 -8.90 7.07
N ARG A 72 11.34 -8.05 7.22
CA ARG A 72 11.40 -6.83 8.04
C ARG A 72 11.52 -7.14 9.52
N ILE A 73 10.72 -8.08 10.04
CA ILE A 73 10.77 -8.51 11.45
C ILE A 73 12.18 -9.06 11.77
N LEU A 74 12.70 -9.97 10.94
CA LEU A 74 14.03 -10.55 11.14
C LEU A 74 15.15 -9.52 11.12
N LYS A 75 14.99 -8.41 10.38
CA LYS A 75 15.94 -7.31 10.36
C LYS A 75 15.90 -6.47 11.64
N LEU A 76 14.74 -6.33 12.28
CA LEU A 76 14.57 -5.59 13.53
C LEU A 76 14.96 -6.40 14.78
N MET A 77 15.00 -7.72 14.66
CA MET A 77 15.47 -8.62 15.71
C MET A 77 17.00 -8.68 15.82
N LYS A 78 17.71 -8.07 14.86
CA LYS A 78 19.16 -7.88 14.88
C LYS A 78 19.49 -6.47 15.34
#